data_AF-A0A964V4R6-F1
#
_entry.id   AF-A0A964V4R6-F1
#
_cell.length_a   1.000
_cell.length_b   1.000
_cell.length_c   1.000
_cell.angle_alpha   90.00
_cell.angle_beta   90.00
_cell.angle_gamma   90.00
#
_symmetry.space_group_name_H-M   'P 1'
#
loop_
_entity.id
_entity.type
_entity.pdbx_description
1 polymer ?
#
loop_
_entity_poly.entity_id
_entity_poly.type
_entity_poly.pdbx_seq_one_letter_code
_entity_poly.pdbx_strand_id
1 'polypeptide(L)' 'MKRILGMGVGVVYLVISYAAFSRARTGWDAGHTDIGFWFTVIAGFLFIAALAAIIGTWIHTQETSDAAH' A
#
# COMPACT_ATOMS: atom_id res chain seq x y z
N MET A 1 -6.09 -20.15 -4.89
CA MET A 1 -6.82 -18.92 -5.32
C MET A 1 -6.70 -17.75 -4.34
N LYS A 2 -6.63 -17.95 -3.01
CA LYS A 2 -6.53 -16.85 -2.02
C LYS A 2 -5.23 -16.00 -2.09
N ARG A 3 -4.12 -16.58 -2.61
CA ARG A 3 -2.83 -15.88 -2.85
C ARG A 3 -2.94 -14.66 -3.76
N ILE A 4 -3.68 -14.81 -4.84
CA ILE A 4 -3.81 -13.80 -5.89
C ILE A 4 -4.64 -12.61 -5.39
N LEU A 5 -5.62 -12.87 -4.52
CA LEU A 5 -6.47 -11.82 -3.95
C LEU A 5 -5.68 -10.87 -3.06
N GLY A 6 -4.88 -11.39 -2.14
CA GLY A 6 -4.09 -10.56 -1.22
C GLY A 6 -2.97 -9.77 -1.91
N MET A 7 -2.27 -10.39 -2.87
CA MET A 7 -1.30 -9.68 -3.71
C MET A 7 -1.97 -8.62 -4.59
N GLY A 8 -3.13 -8.93 -5.19
CA GLY A 8 -3.88 -7.99 -6.01
C GLY A 8 -4.35 -6.77 -5.23
N VAL A 9 -4.89 -6.96 -4.03
CA VAL A 9 -5.29 -5.85 -3.14
C VAL A 9 -4.08 -5.00 -2.75
N GLY A 10 -2.95 -5.62 -2.40
CA GLY A 10 -1.71 -4.89 -2.11
C GLY A 10 -1.26 -4.00 -3.27
N VAL A 11 -1.29 -4.50 -4.51
CA VAL A 11 -0.95 -3.72 -5.71
C VAL A 11 -1.90 -2.56 -5.93
N VAL A 12 -3.21 -2.75 -5.73
CA VAL A 12 -4.20 -1.68 -5.85
C VAL A 12 -3.91 -0.56 -4.83
N TYR A 13 -3.63 -0.91 -3.57
CA TYR A 13 -3.27 0.07 -2.55
C TYR A 13 -1.96 0.80 -2.87
N LEU A 14 -0.97 0.15 -3.50
CA LEU A 14 0.25 0.82 -3.97
C LEU A 14 -0.04 1.85 -5.06
N VAL A 15 -0.92 1.54 -6.03
CA VAL A 15 -1.31 2.49 -7.08
C VAL A 15 -1.99 3.71 -6.49
N ILE A 16 -2.91 3.50 -5.53
CA ILE A 16 -3.61 4.60 -4.86
C ILE A 16 -2.64 5.41 -3.98
N SER A 17 -1.70 4.74 -3.30
CA SER A 17 -0.64 5.39 -2.52
C SER A 17 0.23 6.30 -3.40
N TYR A 18 0.63 5.81 -4.58
CA TYR A 18 1.40 6.60 -5.54
C TYR A 18 0.62 7.82 -6.05
N ALA A 19 -0.68 7.67 -6.34
CA ALA A 19 -1.54 8.78 -6.73
C ALA A 19 -1.72 9.82 -5.61
N ALA A 20 -1.76 9.39 -4.35
CA ALA A 20 -1.79 10.30 -3.21
C ALA A 20 -0.44 11.05 -3.08
N PHE A 21 0.69 10.35 -3.27
CA PHE A 21 2.01 10.96 -3.22
C PHE A 21 2.24 11.99 -4.34
N SER A 22 1.74 11.73 -5.55
CA SER A 22 1.83 12.71 -6.65
C SER A 22 1.06 13.99 -6.35
N ARG A 23 -0.13 13.89 -5.75
CA ARG A 23 -0.89 15.05 -5.26
C ARG A 23 -0.19 15.78 -4.12
N ALA A 24 0.43 15.04 -3.21
CA ALA A 24 1.24 15.63 -2.15
C ALA A 24 2.33 16.50 -2.75
N ARG A 25 3.11 15.94 -3.70
CA ARG A 25 4.17 16.65 -4.41
C ARG A 25 3.68 17.92 -5.08
N THR A 26 2.55 17.88 -5.79
CA THR A 26 1.94 19.09 -6.37
C THR A 26 1.58 20.13 -5.31
N GLY A 27 1.06 19.72 -4.15
CA GLY A 27 0.79 20.63 -3.04
C GLY A 27 2.05 21.32 -2.51
N TRP A 28 3.12 20.55 -2.30
CA TRP A 28 4.43 21.08 -1.89
C TRP A 28 5.01 22.04 -2.94
N ASP A 29 5.01 21.66 -4.22
CA ASP A 29 5.55 22.45 -5.33
C ASP A 29 4.76 23.76 -5.55
N ALA A 30 3.46 23.76 -5.24
CA ALA A 30 2.59 24.94 -5.30
C ALA A 30 2.63 25.83 -4.04
N GLY A 31 3.39 25.44 -3.00
CA GLY A 31 3.45 26.17 -1.72
C GLY A 31 2.25 25.93 -0.79
N HIS A 32 1.39 24.95 -1.09
CA HIS A 32 0.27 24.54 -0.25
C HIS A 32 0.69 23.44 0.72
N THR A 33 1.27 23.85 1.85
CA THR A 33 1.79 22.96 2.91
C THR A 33 0.72 22.04 3.51
N ASP A 34 -0.52 22.50 3.64
CA ASP A 34 -1.64 21.71 4.16
C ASP A 34 -1.99 20.54 3.23
N ILE A 35 -2.10 20.81 1.93
CA ILE A 35 -2.37 19.81 0.89
C ILE A 35 -1.20 18.82 0.83
N GLY A 36 0.03 19.33 0.78
CA GLY A 36 1.23 18.50 0.78
C GLY A 36 1.28 17.57 1.99
N PHE A 37 1.06 18.10 3.19
CA PHE A 37 1.09 17.35 4.44
C PHE A 37 0.05 16.23 4.48
N TRP A 38 -1.23 16.56 4.28
CA TRP A 38 -2.31 15.58 4.42
C TRP A 38 -2.24 14.49 3.36
N PHE A 39 -1.88 14.82 2.11
CA PHE A 39 -1.68 13.79 1.09
C PHE A 39 -0.46 12.90 1.35
N THR A 40 0.63 13.43 1.93
CA THR A 40 1.76 12.61 2.38
C THR A 40 1.36 11.64 3.49
N VAL A 41 0.58 12.10 4.47
CA VAL A 41 0.04 11.25 5.56
C VAL A 41 -0.82 10.12 4.99
N ILE A 42 -1.74 10.44 4.08
CA ILE A 42 -2.60 9.45 3.41
C ILE A 42 -1.75 8.45 2.62
N ALA A 43 -0.79 8.93 1.83
CA ALA A 43 0.10 8.07 1.04
C ALA A 43 0.87 7.10 1.93
N GLY A 44 1.36 7.55 3.08
CA GLY A 44 2.05 6.73 4.08
C GLY A 44 1.16 5.60 4.63
N PHE A 45 -0.07 5.92 5.05
CA PHE A 45 -0.99 4.88 5.54
C PHE A 45 -1.37 3.86 4.45
N LEU A 46 -1.62 4.32 3.22
CA LEU A 46 -1.92 3.43 2.09
C LEU A 46 -0.73 2.52 1.77
N PHE A 47 0.49 3.04 1.87
CA PHE A 47 1.70 2.26 1.65
C PHE A 47 1.87 1.18 2.73
N ILE A 48 1.65 1.51 4.00
CA ILE A 48 1.69 0.54 5.10
C ILE A 48 0.60 -0.53 4.90
N ALA A 49 -0.62 -0.14 4.53
CA ALA A 49 -1.70 -1.08 4.25
C ALA A 49 -1.36 -2.02 3.09
N ALA A 50 -0.75 -1.50 2.02
CA ALA A 50 -0.27 -2.31 0.91
C ALA A 50 0.79 -3.32 1.35
N LEU A 51 1.78 -2.89 2.13
CA LEU A 51 2.81 -3.77 2.67
C LEU A 51 2.22 -4.84 3.58
N ALA A 52 1.29 -4.48 4.46
CA ALA A 52 0.61 -5.43 5.34
C ALA A 52 -0.17 -6.48 4.55
N ALA A 53 -0.86 -6.08 3.47
CA ALA A 53 -1.56 -7.01 2.59
C ALA A 53 -0.58 -7.96 1.88
N ILE A 54 0.53 -7.46 1.35
CA ILE A 54 1.52 -8.27 0.63
C ILE A 54 2.22 -9.24 1.59
N ILE A 55 2.74 -8.73 2.72
CA ILE A 55 3.49 -9.51 3.70
C ILE A 55 2.57 -10.51 4.41
N GLY A 56 1.38 -10.10 4.82
CA GLY A 56 0.39 -11.00 5.44
C GLY A 56 -0.01 -12.14 4.49
N THR A 57 -0.16 -11.83 3.21
CA THR A 57 -0.41 -12.86 2.18
C THR A 57 0.80 -13.79 2.02
N TRP A 58 2.02 -13.25 2.02
CA TRP A 58 3.23 -14.06 1.90
C TRP A 58 3.40 -15.04 3.06
N ILE A 59 3.30 -14.57 4.31
CA ILE A 59 3.45 -15.40 5.52
C ILE A 59 2.41 -16.51 5.55
N HIS A 60 1.13 -16.17 5.32
CA HIS A 60 0.06 -17.16 5.39
C HIS A 60 0.22 -18.28 4.34
N THR A 61 0.97 -18.03 3.27
CA THR A 61 1.20 -19.02 2.21
C THR A 61 2.32 -19.99 2.52
N GLN A 62 3.23 -19.62 3.41
CA GLN A 62 4.26 -20.53 3.92
C GLN A 62 3.63 -21.55 4.87
N GLU A 63 2.79 -21.10 5.80
CA GLU A 63 2.06 -21.98 6.73
C GLU A 63 1.20 -23.04 6.01
N THR A 64 0.57 -22.69 4.89
CA THR A 64 -0.21 -23.66 4.12
C THR A 64 0.66 -24.69 3.38
N SER A 65 1.92 -24.37 3.11
CA SER A 65 2.86 -25.25 2.40
C SER A 65 3.52 -26.24 3.36
N ASP A 66 3.81 -25.82 4.60
CA ASP A 66 4.41 -26.69 5.62
C ASP A 66 3.41 -27.72 6.19
N ALA A 67 2.11 -27.41 6.24
CA ALA A 67 1.07 -28.34 6.69
C ALA A 67 0.77 -29.50 5.71
N ALA A 68 1.42 -29.51 4.53
CA ALA A 68 1.27 -30.54 3.50
C ALA A 68 2.44 -31.55 3.45
N HIS A 69 3.41 -31.42 4.36
CA HIS A 69 4.51 -32.36 4.59
C HIS A 69 4.36 -33.08 5.94
#